data_AF-A0A6J1Z0H8-F1
#
_entry.id   AF-A0A6J1Z0H8-F1
#
_cell.length_a   1.000
_cell.length_b   1.000
_cell.length_c   1.000
_cell.angle_alpha   90.00
_cell.angle_beta   90.00
_cell.angle_gamma   90.00
#
_symmetry.space_group_name_H-M   'P 1'
#
loop_
_entity.id
_entity.type
_entity.pdbx_description
1 polymer ?
#
loop_
_entity_poly.entity_id
_entity_poly.type
_entity_poly.pdbx_seq_one_letter_code
_entity_poly.pdbx_strand_id
1 'polypeptide(L)'
;MKKEAASLSEWLSVTEAELVQKSTSESLLGDLDIEISWAKNILKDLEKRKADLNAITESSTALQNLIEGSEPVLEERLCVLRAGWSRVRTWTEDWCSTLMNHQNQLEIFDGNVAHISTWLYQAEALLDEIEKKPASKREEIVKRLISELDDASLQVENVRDQAVVLMNTRGGASRELVEPKLAELNRNFEKVSQHIKSAKLLIGQEPLSYQCLVTTEAHETDVLFADLEKLEIDIENMLKVVEKHLEFSDEDEKMDEERAQVEEVLQRGEQMLHEPMEENKKEKIRLQLLLLRTKYNKTKAVPDQQRRTGQLAPGIRSPPPPTDYLVEINKVLLSMDDTELLLNAPELNTVVYEDFSFQEDSLKNIKDQLDKLGEQIAIIHEKQPDVILEASGPEAIQIRDTLTQLNAKWDRINRMYNDRKGYFDRSMEEWRQFHCDLNDLTQWLTEAEELLAETFAPDGGLDLEKARMHQQELEEGISSHQPSFAALNRTGDGIVQKLSPTDGSFLKDKLAGLNQRWSVIFAEVKDRRPR
;
A
#
# COMPACT_ATOMS: atom_id res chain seq x y z
N MET A 1 -18.12 51.80 -11.39
CA MET A 1 -17.00 52.08 -10.46
C MET A 1 -17.42 52.22 -8.99
N LYS A 2 -17.94 53.37 -8.48
CA LYS A 2 -18.21 53.51 -7.02
C LYS A 2 -19.14 52.45 -6.42
N LYS A 3 -20.19 52.03 -7.14
CA LYS A 3 -21.15 51.01 -6.68
C LYS A 3 -20.55 49.59 -6.70
N GLU A 4 -19.75 49.26 -7.71
CA GLU A 4 -19.09 47.95 -7.84
C GLU A 4 -17.96 47.79 -6.83
N ALA A 5 -17.15 48.85 -6.62
CA ALA A 5 -16.11 48.87 -5.61
C ALA A 5 -16.67 48.76 -4.18
N ALA A 6 -17.80 49.42 -3.89
CA ALA A 6 -18.46 49.29 -2.59
C ALA A 6 -19.02 47.88 -2.37
N SER A 7 -19.68 47.30 -3.38
CA SER A 7 -20.21 45.92 -3.33
C SER A 7 -19.10 44.89 -3.09
N LEU A 8 -17.96 45.03 -3.78
CA LEU A 8 -16.83 44.12 -3.61
C LEU A 8 -16.14 44.30 -2.25
N SER A 9 -15.96 45.53 -1.79
CA SER A 9 -15.39 45.83 -0.47
C SER A 9 -16.26 45.30 0.67
N GLU A 10 -17.60 45.44 0.57
CA GLU A 10 -18.55 44.92 1.56
C GLU A 10 -18.48 43.39 1.62
N TRP A 11 -18.49 42.73 0.46
CA TRP A 11 -18.36 41.27 0.39
C TRP A 11 -17.04 40.77 0.99
N LEU A 12 -15.90 41.43 0.68
CA LEU A 12 -14.60 41.08 1.27
C LEU A 12 -14.62 41.22 2.79
N SER A 13 -15.18 42.30 3.33
CA SER A 13 -15.26 42.52 4.78
C SER A 13 -16.14 41.49 5.49
N VAL A 14 -17.26 41.08 4.89
CA VAL A 14 -18.15 40.05 5.46
C VAL A 14 -17.46 38.70 5.45
N THR A 15 -16.85 38.31 4.33
CA THR A 15 -16.12 37.03 4.20
C THR A 15 -14.92 36.97 5.15
N GLU A 16 -14.18 38.08 5.31
CA GLU A 16 -13.08 38.17 6.28
C GLU A 16 -13.58 37.97 7.71
N ALA A 17 -14.70 38.60 8.10
CA ALA A 17 -15.27 38.42 9.43
C ALA A 17 -15.73 36.97 9.69
N GLU A 18 -16.32 36.31 8.67
CA GLU A 18 -16.74 34.92 8.75
C GLU A 18 -15.54 33.95 8.85
N LEU A 19 -14.45 34.20 8.10
CA LEU A 19 -13.19 33.44 8.21
C LEU A 19 -12.58 33.55 9.62
N VAL A 20 -12.54 34.75 10.19
CA VAL A 20 -12.04 34.98 11.56
C VAL A 20 -12.92 34.26 12.57
N GLN A 21 -14.24 34.32 12.41
CA GLN A 21 -15.15 33.61 13.31
C GLN A 21 -14.96 32.09 13.23
N LYS A 22 -14.87 31.52 12.02
CA LYS A 22 -14.72 30.08 11.80
C LYS A 22 -13.37 29.54 12.28
N SER A 23 -12.29 30.30 12.08
CA SER A 23 -10.95 29.94 12.56
C SER A 23 -10.80 30.04 14.08
N THR A 24 -11.63 30.85 14.76
CA THR A 24 -11.58 31.04 16.22
C THR A 24 -12.64 30.23 16.98
N SER A 25 -13.69 29.75 16.31
CA SER A 25 -14.74 28.94 16.92
C SER A 25 -14.32 27.47 17.06
N GLU A 26 -14.10 27.04 18.29
CA GLU A 26 -13.68 25.67 18.63
C GLU A 26 -14.81 24.63 18.47
N SER A 27 -16.08 25.07 18.35
CA SER A 27 -17.27 24.22 18.53
C SER A 27 -18.11 23.96 17.27
N LEU A 28 -17.73 24.48 16.09
CA LEU A 28 -18.52 24.38 14.85
C LEU A 28 -18.02 23.32 13.87
N LEU A 29 -17.00 22.57 14.26
CA LEU A 29 -16.24 21.64 13.41
C LEU A 29 -16.87 20.25 13.23
N GLY A 30 -18.18 20.11 13.53
CA GLY A 30 -18.87 18.83 13.47
C GLY A 30 -19.02 18.25 12.05
N ASP A 31 -18.98 19.09 11.02
CA ASP A 31 -19.05 18.68 9.62
C ASP A 31 -17.88 19.27 8.82
N LEU A 32 -16.72 18.62 8.94
CA LEU A 32 -15.50 18.98 8.21
C LEU A 32 -15.74 19.15 6.71
N ASP A 33 -16.57 18.30 6.12
CA ASP A 33 -16.96 18.37 4.70
C ASP A 33 -17.77 19.64 4.36
N ILE A 34 -18.64 20.10 5.26
CA ILE A 34 -19.40 21.34 5.08
C ILE A 34 -18.45 22.53 5.07
N GLU A 35 -17.50 22.58 6.03
CA GLU A 35 -16.51 23.66 6.11
C GLU A 35 -15.56 23.67 4.90
N ILE A 36 -15.13 22.50 4.43
CA ILE A 36 -14.34 22.37 3.21
C ILE A 36 -15.13 22.86 1.99
N SER A 37 -16.40 22.48 1.89
CA SER A 37 -17.28 22.91 0.79
C SER A 37 -17.49 24.42 0.79
N TRP A 38 -17.64 25.02 1.97
CA TRP A 38 -17.76 26.46 2.15
C TRP A 38 -16.47 27.17 1.69
N ALA A 39 -15.30 26.75 2.16
CA ALA A 39 -14.02 27.35 1.76
C ALA A 39 -13.79 27.25 0.25
N LYS A 40 -14.07 26.08 -0.35
CA LYS A 40 -14.01 25.88 -1.81
C LYS A 40 -14.98 26.80 -2.56
N ASN A 41 -16.17 27.04 -2.01
CA ASN A 41 -17.11 27.96 -2.63
C ASN A 41 -16.64 29.42 -2.56
N ILE A 42 -16.03 29.85 -1.46
CA ILE A 42 -15.42 31.19 -1.35
C ILE A 42 -14.29 31.37 -2.37
N LEU A 43 -13.40 30.38 -2.54
CA LEU A 43 -12.36 30.42 -3.58
C LEU A 43 -12.95 30.51 -5.00
N LYS A 44 -14.04 29.79 -5.26
CA LYS A 44 -14.76 29.86 -6.54
C LYS A 44 -15.39 31.23 -6.76
N ASP A 45 -15.94 31.84 -5.72
CA ASP A 45 -16.54 33.18 -5.79
C ASP A 45 -15.47 34.28 -5.94
N LEU A 46 -14.29 34.11 -5.33
CA LEU A 46 -13.11 34.93 -5.62
C LEU A 46 -12.71 34.83 -7.10
N GLU A 47 -12.64 33.63 -7.69
CA GLU A 47 -12.26 33.54 -9.10
C GLU A 47 -13.31 34.20 -10.02
N LYS A 48 -14.60 34.10 -9.72
CA LYS A 48 -15.66 34.80 -10.47
C LYS A 48 -15.55 36.32 -10.37
N ARG A 49 -15.33 36.86 -9.16
CA ARG A 49 -15.28 38.30 -8.89
C ARG A 49 -13.95 38.96 -9.30
N LYS A 50 -12.96 38.18 -9.73
CA LYS A 50 -11.68 38.66 -10.25
C LYS A 50 -11.84 39.59 -11.45
N ALA A 51 -12.81 39.30 -12.31
CA ALA A 51 -13.16 40.18 -13.43
C ALA A 51 -13.65 41.56 -12.95
N ASP A 52 -14.44 41.61 -11.86
CA ASP A 52 -14.92 42.86 -11.28
C ASP A 52 -13.77 43.69 -10.70
N LEU A 53 -12.82 43.05 -10.01
CA LEU A 53 -11.61 43.70 -9.48
C LEU A 53 -10.75 44.32 -10.60
N ASN A 54 -10.59 43.61 -11.72
CA ASN A 54 -9.87 44.09 -12.89
C ASN A 54 -10.61 45.27 -13.54
N ALA A 55 -11.93 45.17 -13.73
CA ALA A 55 -12.75 46.24 -14.29
C ALA A 55 -12.74 47.51 -13.41
N ILE A 56 -12.73 47.36 -12.08
CA ILE A 56 -12.57 48.49 -11.14
C ILE A 56 -11.19 49.12 -11.27
N THR A 57 -10.13 48.31 -11.42
CA THR A 57 -8.76 48.77 -11.62
C THR A 57 -8.63 49.57 -12.91
N GLU A 58 -9.10 49.03 -14.04
CA GLU A 58 -9.08 49.70 -15.35
C GLU A 58 -9.88 51.01 -15.33
N SER A 59 -11.08 50.98 -14.73
CA SER A 59 -11.92 52.18 -14.58
C SER A 59 -11.26 53.26 -13.71
N SER A 60 -10.48 52.85 -12.71
CA SER A 60 -9.74 53.77 -11.83
C SER A 60 -8.56 54.40 -12.57
N THR A 61 -7.78 53.61 -13.32
CA THR A 61 -6.68 54.13 -14.16
C THR A 61 -7.19 55.09 -15.23
N ALA A 62 -8.33 54.80 -15.85
CA ALA A 62 -8.96 55.72 -16.81
C ALA A 62 -9.37 57.05 -16.17
N LEU A 63 -9.86 57.04 -14.92
CA LEU A 63 -10.26 58.25 -14.19
C LEU A 63 -9.05 59.07 -13.70
N GLN A 64 -7.97 58.40 -13.29
CA GLN A 64 -6.70 59.04 -12.94
C GLN A 64 -6.16 59.87 -14.13
N ASN A 65 -6.25 59.34 -15.35
CA ASN A 65 -5.83 60.04 -16.57
C ASN A 65 -6.75 61.20 -17.00
N LEU A 66 -8.00 61.24 -16.53
CA LEU A 66 -9.02 62.22 -16.95
C LEU A 66 -9.19 63.37 -15.95
N ILE A 67 -8.84 63.17 -14.67
CA ILE A 67 -9.11 64.11 -13.59
C ILE A 67 -7.81 64.37 -12.80
N GLU A 68 -7.16 65.48 -13.11
CA GLU A 68 -5.94 65.96 -12.46
C GLU A 68 -6.17 66.16 -10.95
N GLY A 69 -5.34 65.52 -10.11
CA GLY A 69 -5.44 65.58 -8.64
C GLY A 69 -6.32 64.50 -8.00
N SER A 70 -6.89 63.57 -8.78
CA SER A 70 -7.66 62.43 -8.27
C SER A 70 -6.82 61.17 -7.99
N GLU A 71 -5.55 61.15 -8.41
CA GLU A 71 -4.64 60.00 -8.26
C GLU A 71 -4.52 59.46 -6.83
N PRO A 72 -4.21 60.27 -5.79
CA PRO A 72 -3.92 59.72 -4.46
C PRO A 72 -5.13 59.04 -3.82
N VAL A 73 -6.34 59.58 -4.01
CA VAL A 73 -7.57 59.04 -3.40
C VAL A 73 -8.04 57.76 -4.11
N LEU A 74 -7.83 57.68 -5.43
CA LEU A 74 -8.18 56.49 -6.21
C LEU A 74 -7.20 55.34 -5.94
N GLU A 75 -5.91 55.66 -5.84
CA GLU A 75 -4.86 54.65 -5.56
C GLU A 75 -4.99 54.09 -4.13
N GLU A 76 -5.25 54.93 -3.13
CA GLU A 76 -5.50 54.49 -1.75
C GLU A 76 -6.67 53.49 -1.69
N ARG A 77 -7.78 53.78 -2.38
CA ARG A 77 -8.95 52.90 -2.42
C ARG A 77 -8.69 51.59 -3.13
N LEU A 78 -7.95 51.61 -4.24
CA LEU A 78 -7.52 50.39 -4.93
C LEU A 78 -6.59 49.55 -4.08
N CYS A 79 -5.66 50.19 -3.36
CA CYS A 79 -4.72 49.51 -2.48
C CYS A 79 -5.45 48.74 -1.36
N VAL A 80 -6.41 49.39 -0.69
CA VAL A 80 -7.23 48.74 0.35
C VAL A 80 -8.01 47.56 -0.23
N LEU A 81 -8.61 47.72 -1.41
CA LEU A 81 -9.39 46.66 -2.06
C LEU A 81 -8.50 45.48 -2.48
N ARG A 82 -7.33 45.73 -3.07
CA ARG A 82 -6.35 44.70 -3.46
C ARG A 82 -5.80 43.97 -2.23
N ALA A 83 -5.51 44.69 -1.17
CA ALA A 83 -5.03 44.12 0.09
C ALA A 83 -6.10 43.25 0.75
N GLY A 84 -7.36 43.71 0.83
CA GLY A 84 -8.47 42.92 1.36
C GLY A 84 -8.73 41.67 0.52
N TRP A 85 -8.66 41.80 -0.81
CA TRP A 85 -8.78 40.67 -1.72
C TRP A 85 -7.69 39.62 -1.52
N SER A 86 -6.42 40.05 -1.45
CA SER A 86 -5.28 39.16 -1.19
C SER A 86 -5.44 38.45 0.15
N ARG A 87 -5.82 39.18 1.20
CA ARG A 87 -6.00 38.61 2.54
C ARG A 87 -7.08 37.55 2.57
N VAL A 88 -8.28 37.85 2.05
CA VAL A 88 -9.39 36.88 2.01
C VAL A 88 -9.01 35.65 1.18
N ARG A 89 -8.33 35.82 0.04
CA ARG A 89 -7.82 34.69 -0.75
C ARG A 89 -6.86 33.82 0.06
N THR A 90 -5.77 34.40 0.55
CA THR A 90 -4.74 33.65 1.29
C THR A 90 -5.32 32.97 2.51
N TRP A 91 -6.13 33.66 3.32
CA TRP A 91 -6.76 33.05 4.49
C TRP A 91 -7.74 31.93 4.14
N THR A 92 -8.47 32.06 3.03
CA THR A 92 -9.36 30.97 2.58
C THR A 92 -8.55 29.77 2.08
N GLU A 93 -7.45 30.00 1.37
CA GLU A 93 -6.53 28.95 0.90
C GLU A 93 -5.88 28.20 2.09
N ASP A 94 -5.34 28.95 3.06
CA ASP A 94 -4.73 28.41 4.28
C ASP A 94 -5.75 27.62 5.12
N TRP A 95 -6.96 28.17 5.27
CA TRP A 95 -8.04 27.50 5.99
C TRP A 95 -8.46 26.20 5.29
N CYS A 96 -8.65 26.24 3.96
CA CYS A 96 -8.99 25.06 3.17
C CYS A 96 -7.90 23.99 3.25
N SER A 97 -6.62 24.39 3.15
CA SER A 97 -5.47 23.49 3.29
C SER A 97 -5.44 22.83 4.67
N THR A 98 -5.66 23.62 5.72
CA THR A 98 -5.72 23.13 7.11
C THR A 98 -6.88 22.14 7.32
N LEU A 99 -8.04 22.39 6.72
CA LEU A 99 -9.20 21.49 6.79
C LEU A 99 -8.94 20.17 6.05
N MET A 100 -8.42 20.25 4.82
CA MET A 100 -8.09 19.08 4.01
C MET A 100 -6.99 18.23 4.65
N ASN A 101 -5.95 18.86 5.23
CA ASN A 101 -4.92 18.14 5.96
C ASN A 101 -5.54 17.37 7.13
N HIS A 102 -6.42 18.00 7.91
CA HIS A 102 -7.09 17.32 9.02
C HIS A 102 -7.97 16.15 8.56
N GLN A 103 -8.70 16.30 7.45
CA GLN A 103 -9.50 15.22 6.85
C GLN A 103 -8.62 14.03 6.50
N ASN A 104 -7.49 14.29 5.82
CA ASN A 104 -6.53 13.26 5.45
C ASN A 104 -5.93 12.57 6.69
N GLN A 105 -5.59 13.31 7.75
CA GLN A 105 -5.10 12.70 9.00
C GLN A 105 -6.15 11.78 9.66
N LEU A 106 -7.43 12.16 9.63
CA LEU A 106 -8.53 11.32 10.14
C LEU A 106 -8.72 10.06 9.29
N GLU A 107 -8.63 10.15 7.97
CA GLU A 107 -8.70 8.99 7.06
C GLU A 107 -7.54 8.02 7.28
N ILE A 108 -6.32 8.53 7.45
CA ILE A 108 -5.13 7.70 7.75
C ILE A 108 -5.33 6.99 9.10
N PHE A 109 -5.78 7.72 10.13
CA PHE A 109 -6.08 7.15 11.43
C PHE A 109 -7.13 6.03 11.33
N ASP A 110 -8.25 6.29 10.65
CA ASP A 110 -9.32 5.32 10.47
C ASP A 110 -8.86 4.08 9.68
N GLY A 111 -8.04 4.27 8.64
CA GLY A 111 -7.44 3.17 7.89
C GLY A 111 -6.53 2.29 8.75
N ASN A 112 -5.69 2.92 9.58
CA ASN A 112 -4.81 2.19 10.50
C ASN A 112 -5.61 1.43 11.57
N VAL A 113 -6.62 2.06 12.16
CA VAL A 113 -7.52 1.42 13.13
C VAL A 113 -8.24 0.22 12.51
N ALA A 114 -8.74 0.34 11.27
CA ALA A 114 -9.42 -0.75 10.57
C ALA A 114 -8.47 -1.91 10.25
N HIS A 115 -7.24 -1.63 9.81
CA HIS A 115 -6.23 -2.64 9.54
C HIS A 115 -5.90 -3.46 10.80
N ILE A 116 -5.59 -2.78 11.91
CA ILE A 116 -5.27 -3.45 13.18
C ILE A 116 -6.51 -4.20 13.72
N SER A 117 -7.70 -3.62 13.62
CA SER A 117 -8.94 -4.27 14.06
C SER A 117 -9.24 -5.55 13.28
N THR A 118 -8.91 -5.57 11.98
CA THR A 118 -9.03 -6.76 11.14
C THR A 118 -8.06 -7.85 11.60
N TRP A 119 -6.80 -7.48 11.86
CA TRP A 119 -5.82 -8.41 12.41
C TRP A 119 -6.25 -8.95 13.78
N LEU A 120 -6.73 -8.09 14.68
CA LEU A 120 -7.23 -8.49 16.00
C LEU A 120 -8.38 -9.50 15.91
N TYR A 121 -9.32 -9.28 15.00
CA TYR A 121 -10.42 -10.21 14.77
C TYR A 121 -9.93 -11.57 14.25
N GLN A 122 -9.01 -11.57 13.29
CA GLN A 122 -8.44 -12.79 12.72
C GLN A 122 -7.61 -13.57 13.76
N ALA A 123 -6.80 -12.86 14.55
CA ALA A 123 -6.00 -13.44 15.63
C ALA A 123 -6.89 -14.09 16.70
N GLU A 124 -7.94 -13.39 17.15
CA GLU A 124 -8.89 -13.93 18.13
C GLU A 124 -9.62 -15.17 17.59
N ALA A 125 -10.08 -15.17 16.34
CA ALA A 125 -10.71 -16.33 15.73
C ALA A 125 -9.78 -17.56 15.66
N LEU A 126 -8.50 -17.34 15.38
CA LEU A 126 -7.50 -18.41 15.40
C LEU A 126 -7.23 -18.93 16.82
N LEU A 127 -7.24 -18.05 17.81
CA LEU A 127 -7.07 -18.42 19.22
C LEU A 127 -8.29 -19.21 19.75
N ASP A 128 -9.51 -18.85 19.37
CA ASP A 128 -10.73 -19.58 19.76
C ASP A 128 -10.76 -21.02 19.22
N GLU A 129 -10.13 -21.27 18.06
CA GLU A 129 -10.01 -22.62 17.50
C GLU A 129 -8.76 -23.39 17.93
N ILE A 130 -7.86 -22.78 18.71
CA ILE A 130 -6.50 -23.29 18.94
C ILE A 130 -6.49 -24.60 19.73
N GLU A 131 -7.46 -24.79 20.63
CA GLU A 131 -7.61 -26.01 21.42
C GLU A 131 -8.02 -27.21 20.56
N LYS A 132 -8.75 -26.97 19.45
CA LYS A 132 -9.20 -28.01 18.51
C LYS A 132 -8.10 -28.46 17.54
N LYS A 133 -6.97 -27.74 17.47
CA LYS A 133 -5.84 -28.08 16.60
C LYS A 133 -4.86 -29.05 17.32
N PRO A 134 -4.12 -29.88 16.57
CA PRO A 134 -3.02 -30.71 17.11
C PRO A 134 -1.92 -29.85 17.77
N ALA A 135 -1.19 -30.41 18.74
CA ALA A 135 -0.17 -29.71 19.52
C ALA A 135 0.91 -29.03 18.65
N SER A 136 1.40 -29.70 17.60
CA SER A 136 2.39 -29.15 16.68
C SER A 136 1.89 -27.90 15.92
N LYS A 137 0.67 -27.97 15.38
CA LYS A 137 0.02 -26.81 14.73
C LYS A 137 -0.33 -25.71 15.71
N ARG A 138 -0.70 -26.07 16.95
CA ARG A 138 -0.98 -25.10 18.02
C ARG A 138 0.25 -24.26 18.33
N GLU A 139 1.41 -24.91 18.48
CA GLU A 139 2.69 -24.25 18.74
C GLU A 139 3.11 -23.35 17.56
N GLU A 140 2.94 -23.81 16.33
CA GLU A 140 3.25 -23.03 15.12
C GLU A 140 2.36 -21.77 15.01
N ILE A 141 1.05 -21.91 15.22
CA ILE A 141 0.11 -20.78 15.18
C ILE A 141 0.43 -19.77 16.28
N VAL A 142 0.67 -20.21 17.52
CA VAL A 142 1.00 -19.30 18.62
C VAL A 142 2.34 -18.60 18.39
N LYS A 143 3.36 -19.30 17.87
CA LYS A 143 4.64 -18.65 17.50
C LYS A 143 4.44 -17.58 16.43
N ARG A 144 3.64 -17.86 15.40
CA ARG A 144 3.32 -16.89 14.35
C ARG A 144 2.60 -15.66 14.91
N LEU A 145 1.56 -15.87 15.73
CA LEU A 145 0.79 -14.79 16.36
C LEU A 145 1.63 -13.94 17.32
N ILE A 146 2.63 -14.52 18.00
CA ILE A 146 3.56 -13.76 18.84
C ILE A 146 4.42 -12.83 17.99
N SER A 147 4.98 -13.32 16.88
CA SER A 147 5.76 -12.47 15.98
C SER A 147 4.92 -11.34 15.38
N GLU A 148 3.69 -11.65 14.94
CA GLU A 148 2.76 -10.64 14.42
C GLU A 148 2.32 -9.63 15.51
N LEU A 149 2.23 -10.06 16.78
CA LEU A 149 1.87 -9.19 17.90
C LEU A 149 2.91 -8.10 18.15
N ASP A 150 4.20 -8.38 17.94
CA ASP A 150 5.26 -7.38 18.07
C ASP A 150 5.10 -6.28 17.02
N ASP A 151 4.82 -6.65 15.76
CA ASP A 151 4.54 -5.70 14.67
C ASP A 151 3.26 -4.90 14.94
N ALA A 152 2.19 -5.57 15.38
CA ALA A 152 0.92 -4.93 15.72
C ALA A 152 1.08 -3.95 16.91
N SER A 153 1.97 -4.23 17.86
CA SER A 153 2.26 -3.33 18.98
C SER A 153 2.81 -1.99 18.51
N LEU A 154 3.75 -2.01 17.56
CA LEU A 154 4.31 -0.79 16.95
C LEU A 154 3.25 0.01 16.19
N GLN A 155 2.35 -0.70 15.48
CA GLN A 155 1.25 -0.04 14.78
C GLN A 155 0.25 0.61 15.75
N VAL A 156 -0.07 -0.03 16.88
CA VAL A 156 -0.94 0.55 17.92
C VAL A 156 -0.31 1.77 18.58
N GLU A 157 1.01 1.77 18.82
CA GLU A 157 1.74 2.95 19.30
C GLU A 157 1.67 4.11 18.30
N ASN A 158 1.90 3.84 17.01
CA ASN A 158 1.76 4.84 15.95
C ASN A 158 0.33 5.42 15.88
N VAL A 159 -0.70 4.58 15.99
CA VAL A 159 -2.10 5.04 16.04
C VAL A 159 -2.38 5.89 17.28
N ARG A 160 -1.77 5.56 18.42
CA ARG A 160 -1.88 6.37 19.64
C ARG A 160 -1.24 7.75 19.46
N ASP A 161 -0.07 7.82 18.84
CA ASP A 161 0.60 9.10 18.55
C ASP A 161 -0.20 9.95 17.55
N GLN A 162 -0.74 9.33 16.50
CA GLN A 162 -1.65 9.99 15.55
C GLN A 162 -2.89 10.55 16.25
N ALA A 163 -3.50 9.76 17.15
CA ALA A 163 -4.65 10.21 17.91
C ALA A 163 -4.33 11.42 18.79
N VAL A 164 -3.15 11.46 19.43
CA VAL A 164 -2.71 12.62 20.22
C VAL A 164 -2.60 13.86 19.35
N VAL A 165 -2.00 13.76 18.16
CA VAL A 165 -1.90 14.88 17.21
C VAL A 165 -3.27 15.35 16.76
N LEU A 166 -4.17 14.42 16.40
CA LEU A 166 -5.54 14.74 15.99
C LEU A 166 -6.32 15.46 17.09
N MET A 167 -6.26 14.96 18.32
CA MET A 167 -6.95 15.55 19.47
C MET A 167 -6.37 16.90 19.90
N ASN A 168 -5.09 17.16 19.65
CA ASN A 168 -4.43 18.42 20.02
C ASN A 168 -4.59 19.51 18.96
N THR A 169 -4.75 19.15 17.68
CA THR A 169 -4.77 20.11 16.57
C THR A 169 -6.13 20.82 16.40
N ARG A 170 -7.25 20.23 16.83
CA ARG A 170 -8.61 20.77 16.57
C ARG A 170 -9.63 20.61 17.72
N GLY A 171 -9.17 20.39 18.96
CA GLY A 171 -10.01 20.49 20.15
C GLY A 171 -11.09 19.39 20.27
N GLY A 172 -12.23 19.74 20.89
CA GLY A 172 -13.22 18.78 21.42
C GLY A 172 -13.92 17.88 20.38
N ALA A 173 -14.26 18.39 19.19
CA ALA A 173 -14.98 17.60 18.18
C ALA A 173 -14.15 16.43 17.62
N SER A 174 -12.85 16.65 17.39
CA SER A 174 -11.92 15.59 16.99
C SER A 174 -11.74 14.53 18.09
N ARG A 175 -11.77 14.95 19.36
CA ARG A 175 -11.69 14.05 20.52
C ARG A 175 -12.90 13.13 20.61
N GLU A 176 -14.10 13.62 20.39
CA GLU A 176 -15.32 12.80 20.40
C GLU A 176 -15.33 11.68 19.35
N LEU A 177 -14.67 11.88 18.20
CA LEU A 177 -14.56 10.88 17.14
C LEU A 177 -13.40 9.89 17.36
N VAL A 178 -12.25 10.38 17.82
CA VAL A 178 -11.00 9.62 17.90
C VAL A 178 -10.91 8.81 19.20
N GLU A 179 -11.32 9.39 20.33
CA GLU A 179 -11.22 8.77 21.66
C GLU A 179 -11.97 7.43 21.78
N PRO A 180 -13.23 7.26 21.34
CA PRO A 180 -13.91 5.97 21.43
C PRO A 180 -13.24 4.90 20.57
N LYS A 181 -12.82 5.24 19.35
CA LYS A 181 -12.12 4.31 18.44
C LYS A 181 -10.79 3.84 19.03
N LEU A 182 -10.02 4.77 19.60
CA LEU A 182 -8.74 4.47 20.25
C LEU A 182 -8.93 3.62 21.52
N ALA A 183 -9.94 3.93 22.34
CA ALA A 183 -10.25 3.17 23.55
C ALA A 183 -10.66 1.72 23.21
N GLU A 184 -11.51 1.54 22.20
CA GLU A 184 -11.92 0.23 21.72
C GLU A 184 -10.74 -0.57 21.17
N LEU A 185 -9.90 0.06 20.33
CA LEU A 185 -8.70 -0.58 19.77
C LEU A 185 -7.75 -1.05 20.87
N ASN A 186 -7.42 -0.19 21.84
CA ASN A 186 -6.53 -0.56 22.96
C ASN A 186 -7.11 -1.70 23.79
N ARG A 187 -8.42 -1.67 24.07
CA ARG A 187 -9.09 -2.72 24.83
C ARG A 187 -9.03 -4.06 24.09
N ASN A 188 -9.30 -4.05 22.78
CA ASN A 188 -9.28 -5.26 21.95
C ASN A 188 -7.84 -5.81 21.79
N PHE A 189 -6.86 -4.92 21.59
CA PHE A 189 -5.45 -5.29 21.52
C PHE A 189 -4.95 -5.93 22.81
N GLU A 190 -5.27 -5.35 23.97
CA GLU A 190 -4.89 -5.92 25.27
C GLU A 190 -5.53 -7.30 25.47
N LYS A 191 -6.81 -7.45 25.11
CA LYS A 191 -7.53 -8.74 25.19
C LYS A 191 -6.83 -9.83 24.37
N VAL A 192 -6.56 -9.56 23.08
CA VAL A 192 -5.90 -10.52 22.18
C VAL A 192 -4.47 -10.79 22.63
N SER A 193 -3.71 -9.76 23.04
CA SER A 193 -2.35 -9.91 23.60
C SER A 193 -2.33 -10.85 24.80
N GLN A 194 -3.27 -10.69 25.74
CA GLN A 194 -3.40 -11.57 26.90
C GLN A 194 -3.79 -13.00 26.52
N HIS A 195 -4.66 -13.16 25.52
CA HIS A 195 -5.08 -14.48 25.02
C HIS A 195 -3.89 -15.22 24.37
N ILE A 196 -3.10 -14.54 23.53
CA ILE A 196 -1.86 -15.09 22.94
C ILE A 196 -0.85 -15.48 24.04
N LYS A 197 -0.63 -14.60 25.03
CA LYS A 197 0.28 -14.88 26.16
C LYS A 197 -0.17 -16.11 26.97
N SER A 198 -1.48 -16.26 27.18
CA SER A 198 -2.06 -17.41 27.89
C SER A 198 -1.92 -18.70 27.08
N ALA A 199 -2.18 -18.66 25.77
CA ALA A 199 -1.97 -19.79 24.87
C ALA A 199 -0.50 -20.24 24.83
N LYS A 200 0.46 -19.29 24.86
CA LYS A 200 1.89 -19.58 24.96
C LYS A 200 2.25 -20.30 26.27
N LEU A 201 1.68 -19.86 27.39
CA LEU A 201 1.89 -20.49 28.70
C LEU A 201 1.33 -21.92 28.74
N LEU A 202 0.16 -22.15 28.15
CA LEU A 202 -0.45 -23.48 28.02
C LEU A 202 0.41 -24.44 27.20
N ILE A 203 1.08 -23.95 26.14
CA ILE A 203 2.05 -24.75 25.37
C ILE A 203 3.33 -25.00 26.18
N GLY A 204 3.79 -24.01 26.96
CA GLY A 204 4.98 -24.14 27.80
C GLY A 204 4.79 -24.96 29.08
N GLN A 205 3.56 -25.37 29.41
CA GLN A 205 3.21 -26.14 30.62
C GLN A 205 3.02 -27.65 30.36
N GLU A 206 3.28 -28.17 29.16
CA GLU A 206 3.50 -29.61 29.02
C GLU A 206 4.73 -30.02 29.85
N PRO A 207 4.61 -30.95 30.81
CA PRO A 207 5.56 -31.03 31.90
C PRO A 207 6.95 -31.48 31.44
N LEU A 208 7.95 -30.70 31.85
CA LEU A 208 9.26 -31.21 32.24
C LEU A 208 9.09 -32.27 33.34
N SER A 209 8.77 -33.51 32.96
CA SER A 209 8.90 -34.67 33.83
C SER A 209 9.26 -35.92 33.01
N TYR A 210 10.45 -35.89 32.43
CA TYR A 210 11.27 -37.09 32.29
C TYR A 210 12.66 -36.79 32.84
N GLN A 211 12.72 -36.51 34.14
CA GLN A 211 13.94 -36.75 34.90
C GLN A 211 13.84 -38.15 35.49
N CYS A 212 14.54 -39.06 34.82
CA CYS A 212 15.10 -40.32 35.31
C CYS A 212 14.73 -40.69 36.76
N LEU A 213 13.73 -41.55 36.90
CA LEU A 213 13.64 -42.53 37.97
C LEU A 213 13.53 -43.90 37.29
N VAL A 214 14.69 -44.47 37.01
CA VAL A 214 14.84 -45.91 36.83
C VAL A 214 14.42 -46.54 38.16
N THR A 215 13.29 -47.22 38.18
CA THR A 215 13.14 -48.59 38.68
C THR A 215 11.72 -49.08 38.41
N THR A 216 11.64 -50.34 37.97
CA THR A 216 10.44 -51.19 37.84
C THR A 216 9.42 -50.84 36.76
N GLU A 217 9.75 -51.14 35.50
CA GLU A 217 8.80 -51.63 34.48
C GLU A 217 9.51 -52.19 33.22
N ALA A 218 10.65 -52.88 33.40
CA ALA A 218 11.38 -53.52 32.30
C ALA A 218 10.70 -54.81 31.78
N HIS A 219 9.39 -54.98 31.95
CA HIS A 219 8.64 -56.15 31.47
C HIS A 219 7.42 -55.79 30.59
N GLU A 220 6.95 -54.54 30.59
CA GLU A 220 5.83 -54.13 29.70
C GLU A 220 6.31 -53.54 28.37
N THR A 221 7.51 -52.95 28.33
CA THR A 221 8.05 -52.31 27.12
C THR A 221 8.55 -53.31 26.06
N ASP A 222 9.02 -54.49 26.46
CA ASP A 222 9.48 -55.55 25.54
C ASP A 222 8.30 -56.28 24.87
N VAL A 223 7.13 -56.34 25.55
CA VAL A 223 5.92 -56.98 25.02
C VAL A 223 5.29 -56.11 23.93
N LEU A 224 5.19 -54.80 24.17
CA LEU A 224 4.65 -53.82 23.21
C LEU A 224 5.49 -53.72 21.92
N PHE A 225 6.80 -53.91 22.00
CA PHE A 225 7.68 -53.86 20.83
C PHE A 225 7.52 -55.11 19.94
N ALA A 226 7.34 -56.28 20.54
CA ALA A 226 7.07 -57.53 19.83
C ALA A 226 5.69 -57.53 19.16
N ASP A 227 4.68 -56.95 19.83
CA ASP A 227 3.33 -56.83 19.28
C ASP A 227 3.26 -55.82 18.12
N LEU A 228 4.07 -54.76 18.17
CA LEU A 228 4.21 -53.79 17.08
C LEU A 228 4.87 -54.39 15.84
N GLU A 229 5.98 -55.11 16.01
CA GLU A 229 6.67 -55.76 14.89
C GLU A 229 5.78 -56.83 14.25
N LYS A 230 5.01 -57.55 15.06
CA LYS A 230 4.00 -58.50 14.60
C LYS A 230 2.87 -57.82 13.82
N LEU A 231 2.36 -56.68 14.28
CA LEU A 231 1.32 -55.93 13.56
C LEU A 231 1.83 -55.41 12.21
N GLU A 232 3.05 -54.87 12.15
CA GLU A 232 3.63 -54.40 10.88
C GLU A 232 3.75 -55.55 9.85
N ILE A 233 4.19 -56.74 10.30
CA ILE A 233 4.26 -57.94 9.47
C ILE A 233 2.86 -58.37 9.00
N ASP A 234 1.87 -58.35 9.89
CA ASP A 234 0.48 -58.71 9.58
C ASP A 234 -0.13 -57.75 8.55
N ILE A 235 0.08 -56.43 8.68
CA ILE A 235 -0.39 -55.42 7.72
C ILE A 235 0.25 -55.66 6.34
N GLU A 236 1.56 -55.94 6.29
CA GLU A 236 2.24 -56.20 5.03
C GLU A 236 1.79 -57.51 4.37
N ASN A 237 1.54 -58.56 5.16
CA ASN A 237 0.97 -59.82 4.67
C ASN A 237 -0.45 -59.62 4.12
N MET A 238 -1.31 -58.87 4.82
CA MET A 238 -2.66 -58.57 4.36
C MET A 238 -2.68 -57.70 3.10
N LEU A 239 -1.74 -56.75 2.97
CA LEU A 239 -1.57 -55.99 1.72
C LEU A 239 -1.24 -56.89 0.53
N LYS A 240 -0.39 -57.91 0.72
CA LYS A 240 -0.07 -58.91 -0.32
C LYS A 240 -1.26 -59.82 -0.64
N VAL A 241 -2.06 -60.19 0.36
CA VAL A 241 -3.28 -60.99 0.17
C VAL A 241 -4.30 -60.19 -0.66
N VAL A 242 -4.60 -58.95 -0.28
CA VAL A 242 -5.52 -58.07 -1.04
C VAL A 242 -5.02 -57.81 -2.47
N GLU A 243 -3.70 -57.65 -2.66
CA GLU A 243 -3.09 -57.48 -3.98
C GLU A 243 -3.19 -58.75 -4.83
N LYS A 244 -3.03 -59.94 -4.24
CA LYS A 244 -3.23 -61.22 -4.92
C LYS A 244 -4.71 -61.43 -5.33
N HIS A 245 -5.66 -60.95 -4.54
CA HIS A 245 -7.09 -60.98 -4.89
C HIS A 245 -7.46 -60.02 -6.02
N LEU A 246 -6.71 -58.94 -6.20
CA LEU A 246 -6.83 -58.05 -7.37
C LEU A 246 -6.35 -58.74 -8.65
N GLU A 247 -5.52 -59.78 -8.56
CA GLU A 247 -4.92 -60.50 -9.70
C GLU A 247 -5.60 -61.84 -10.03
N PHE A 248 -6.21 -62.53 -9.07
CA PHE A 248 -6.88 -63.83 -9.27
C PHE A 248 -8.26 -63.88 -8.60
N SER A 249 -9.30 -64.03 -9.41
CA SER A 249 -10.71 -64.13 -9.02
C SER A 249 -11.21 -65.53 -9.31
N ASP A 250 -11.23 -66.48 -8.35
CA ASP A 250 -12.07 -67.69 -8.50
C ASP A 250 -12.27 -68.61 -7.26
N GLU A 251 -11.92 -68.24 -6.02
CA GLU A 251 -12.20 -69.12 -4.85
C GLU A 251 -12.98 -68.42 -3.72
N ASP A 252 -14.31 -68.47 -3.80
CA ASP A 252 -15.24 -67.70 -2.95
C ASP A 252 -15.23 -68.13 -1.45
N GLU A 253 -14.98 -69.41 -1.13
CA GLU A 253 -14.94 -69.88 0.28
C GLU A 253 -13.69 -69.40 1.04
N LYS A 254 -12.56 -69.17 0.36
CA LYS A 254 -11.33 -68.66 0.98
C LYS A 254 -11.36 -67.14 1.20
N MET A 255 -12.14 -66.44 0.37
CA MET A 255 -12.29 -64.98 0.43
C MET A 255 -12.89 -64.51 1.75
N ASP A 256 -13.82 -65.25 2.35
CA ASP A 256 -14.50 -64.81 3.57
C ASP A 256 -13.60 -64.90 4.82
N GLU A 257 -12.75 -65.92 4.91
CA GLU A 257 -11.73 -66.02 5.95
C GLU A 257 -10.65 -64.94 5.77
N GLU A 258 -10.20 -64.69 4.55
CA GLU A 258 -9.21 -63.65 4.24
C GLU A 258 -9.78 -62.23 4.46
N ARG A 259 -11.06 -62.00 4.15
CA ARG A 259 -11.80 -60.76 4.47
C ARG A 259 -11.91 -60.55 5.98
N ALA A 260 -12.20 -61.59 6.75
CA ALA A 260 -12.26 -61.52 8.20
C ALA A 260 -10.89 -61.20 8.81
N GLN A 261 -9.82 -61.78 8.28
CA GLN A 261 -8.44 -61.51 8.71
C GLN A 261 -7.99 -60.07 8.40
N VAL A 262 -8.37 -59.51 7.25
CA VAL A 262 -8.08 -58.10 6.92
C VAL A 262 -8.79 -57.15 7.89
N GLU A 263 -10.06 -57.41 8.23
CA GLU A 263 -10.81 -56.58 9.18
C GLU A 263 -10.25 -56.71 10.61
N GLU A 264 -9.82 -57.90 11.02
CA GLU A 264 -9.16 -58.13 12.30
C GLU A 264 -7.86 -57.33 12.41
N VAL A 265 -7.00 -57.37 11.38
CA VAL A 265 -5.74 -56.62 11.35
C VAL A 265 -5.98 -55.10 11.35
N LEU A 266 -7.01 -54.63 10.64
CA LEU A 266 -7.42 -53.21 10.69
C LEU A 266 -7.89 -52.81 12.09
N GLN A 267 -8.69 -53.66 12.75
CA GLN A 267 -9.19 -53.41 14.10
C GLN A 267 -8.08 -53.43 15.16
N ARG A 268 -7.14 -54.39 15.06
CA ARG A 268 -5.94 -54.44 15.91
C ARG A 268 -5.07 -53.21 15.71
N GLY A 269 -4.89 -52.78 14.45
CA GLY A 269 -4.13 -51.58 14.12
C GLY A 269 -4.75 -50.29 14.67
N GLU A 270 -6.07 -50.14 14.57
CA GLU A 270 -6.78 -48.99 15.15
C GLU A 270 -6.67 -48.97 16.68
N GLN A 271 -6.76 -50.14 17.34
CA GLN A 271 -6.55 -50.25 18.79
C GLN A 271 -5.12 -49.87 19.20
N MET A 272 -4.10 -50.29 18.44
CA MET A 272 -2.71 -49.92 18.70
C MET A 272 -2.42 -48.43 18.48
N LEU A 273 -3.14 -47.73 17.59
CA LEU A 273 -2.99 -46.28 17.42
C LEU A 273 -3.43 -45.48 18.66
N HIS A 274 -4.19 -46.09 19.57
CA HIS A 274 -4.56 -45.49 20.85
C HIS A 274 -3.51 -45.69 21.94
N GLU A 275 -2.52 -46.57 21.74
CA GLU A 275 -1.42 -46.79 22.68
C GLU A 275 -0.31 -45.73 22.54
N PRO A 276 0.41 -45.41 23.62
CA PRO A 276 1.50 -44.45 23.59
C PRO A 276 2.72 -45.04 22.85
N MET A 277 3.05 -44.44 21.69
CA MET A 277 4.17 -44.87 20.84
C MET A 277 4.84 -43.65 20.17
N GLU A 278 6.03 -43.85 19.60
CA GLU A 278 6.74 -42.78 18.88
C GLU A 278 5.94 -42.29 17.67
N GLU A 279 5.80 -40.96 17.52
CA GLU A 279 4.97 -40.31 16.49
C GLU A 279 5.32 -40.75 15.06
N ASN A 280 6.62 -40.97 14.77
CA ASN A 280 7.07 -41.45 13.47
C ASN A 280 6.60 -42.88 13.17
N LYS A 281 6.54 -43.74 14.20
CA LYS A 281 6.02 -45.12 14.08
C LYS A 281 4.50 -45.11 14.02
N LYS A 282 3.85 -44.24 14.79
CA LYS A 282 2.41 -44.02 14.78
C LYS A 282 1.91 -43.60 13.40
N GLU A 283 2.54 -42.59 12.79
CA GLU A 283 2.16 -42.13 11.45
C GLU A 283 2.47 -43.16 10.37
N LYS A 284 3.59 -43.90 10.48
CA LYS A 284 3.89 -45.03 9.58
C LYS A 284 2.77 -46.09 9.61
N ILE A 285 2.37 -46.55 10.80
CA ILE A 285 1.30 -47.54 10.96
C ILE A 285 -0.04 -46.97 10.45
N ARG A 286 -0.35 -45.70 10.75
CA ARG A 286 -1.56 -45.02 10.26
C ARG A 286 -1.64 -45.00 8.74
N LEU A 287 -0.53 -44.69 8.06
CA LEU A 287 -0.45 -44.69 6.60
C LEU A 287 -0.57 -46.11 6.02
N GLN A 288 0.03 -47.12 6.64
CA GLN A 288 -0.09 -48.51 6.20
C GLN A 288 -1.51 -49.06 6.37
N LEU A 289 -2.18 -48.75 7.49
CA LEU A 289 -3.59 -49.11 7.73
C LEU A 289 -4.53 -48.41 6.75
N LEU A 290 -4.28 -47.12 6.46
CA LEU A 290 -5.05 -46.38 5.46
C LEU A 290 -4.91 -47.01 4.07
N LEU A 291 -3.69 -47.37 3.67
CA LEU A 291 -3.43 -48.04 2.40
C LEU A 291 -4.16 -49.38 2.30
N LEU A 292 -4.09 -50.20 3.36
CA LEU A 292 -4.79 -51.50 3.42
C LEU A 292 -6.30 -51.31 3.32
N ARG A 293 -6.87 -50.35 4.07
CA ARG A 293 -8.30 -50.02 4.04
C ARG A 293 -8.76 -49.54 2.67
N THR A 294 -7.98 -48.69 2.00
CA THR A 294 -8.29 -48.20 0.65
C THR A 294 -8.24 -49.33 -0.37
N LYS A 295 -7.23 -50.21 -0.34
CA LYS A 295 -7.15 -51.37 -1.25
C LYS A 295 -8.29 -52.37 -0.99
N TYR A 296 -8.58 -52.67 0.28
CA TYR A 296 -9.66 -53.59 0.68
C TYR A 296 -11.06 -53.10 0.28
N ASN A 297 -11.34 -51.81 0.43
CA ASN A 297 -12.63 -51.23 0.01
C ASN A 297 -12.81 -51.27 -1.51
N LYS A 298 -11.73 -51.17 -2.29
CA LYS A 298 -11.78 -51.33 -3.76
C LYS A 298 -12.15 -52.76 -4.16
N THR A 299 -11.66 -53.77 -3.45
CA THR A 299 -12.02 -55.19 -3.68
C THR A 299 -13.43 -55.55 -3.20
N LYS A 300 -13.98 -54.83 -2.22
CA LYS A 300 -15.36 -55.02 -1.72
C LYS A 300 -16.44 -54.40 -2.63
N ALA A 301 -16.06 -53.48 -3.51
CA ALA A 301 -16.97 -52.66 -4.28
C ALA A 301 -17.13 -53.11 -5.74
N VAL A 302 -17.58 -54.35 -6.02
CA VAL A 302 -18.31 -54.80 -7.23
C VAL A 302 -18.82 -56.23 -6.96
N PRO A 303 -20.06 -56.69 -7.33
CA PRO A 303 -21.12 -56.04 -8.13
C PRO A 303 -22.51 -55.97 -7.46
N ASP A 304 -23.32 -54.93 -7.74
CA ASP A 304 -24.64 -55.10 -8.40
C ASP A 304 -25.32 -53.77 -8.83
N GLN A 305 -26.05 -53.84 -9.94
CA GLN A 305 -27.08 -52.94 -10.48
C GLN A 305 -26.73 -51.57 -11.09
N GLN A 306 -26.55 -51.64 -12.41
CA GLN A 306 -27.27 -50.82 -13.39
C GLN A 306 -28.72 -50.49 -12.98
N ARG A 307 -29.10 -49.23 -13.24
CA ARG A 307 -30.44 -48.68 -13.55
C ARG A 307 -30.97 -47.65 -12.52
N ARG A 308 -30.70 -46.37 -12.79
CA ARG A 308 -31.75 -45.34 -12.84
C ARG A 308 -31.31 -44.10 -13.61
N THR A 309 -31.90 -43.94 -14.79
CA THR A 309 -32.10 -42.69 -15.50
C THR A 309 -33.07 -41.79 -14.74
N GLY A 310 -32.84 -40.47 -14.76
CA GLY A 310 -33.89 -39.48 -14.44
C GLY A 310 -33.43 -38.13 -13.88
N GLN A 311 -33.32 -37.14 -14.77
CA GLN A 311 -33.67 -35.72 -14.58
C GLN A 311 -32.74 -34.77 -13.80
N LEU A 312 -31.92 -34.04 -14.59
CA LEU A 312 -31.70 -32.59 -14.62
C LEU A 312 -31.94 -31.75 -13.35
N ALA A 313 -30.85 -31.17 -12.84
CA ALA A 313 -30.80 -29.78 -12.36
C ALA A 313 -29.66 -29.06 -13.12
N PRO A 314 -29.86 -27.87 -13.69
CA PRO A 314 -28.81 -27.16 -14.41
C PRO A 314 -27.92 -26.38 -13.42
N GLY A 315 -26.60 -26.59 -13.51
CA GLY A 315 -25.63 -25.69 -12.87
C GLY A 315 -24.60 -26.34 -11.96
N ILE A 316 -24.02 -27.48 -12.35
CA ILE A 316 -22.67 -27.84 -11.88
C ILE A 316 -21.85 -27.99 -13.15
N ARG A 317 -21.01 -26.99 -13.45
CA ARG A 317 -19.98 -27.14 -14.48
C ARG A 317 -19.10 -28.28 -13.99
N SER A 318 -19.02 -29.36 -14.75
CA SER A 318 -17.93 -30.33 -14.58
C SER A 318 -16.60 -29.55 -14.58
N PRO A 319 -15.69 -29.81 -13.63
CA PRO A 319 -14.38 -29.18 -13.68
C PRO A 319 -13.70 -29.49 -15.02
N PRO A 320 -12.93 -28.55 -15.57
CA PRO A 320 -12.30 -28.73 -16.86
C PRO A 320 -11.31 -29.90 -16.79
N PRO A 321 -11.14 -30.67 -17.89
CA PRO A 321 -10.12 -31.69 -17.98
C PRO A 321 -8.74 -31.14 -17.56
N PRO A 322 -7.89 -31.92 -16.87
CA PRO A 322 -6.54 -31.50 -16.49
C PRO A 322 -5.71 -30.89 -17.63
N THR A 323 -5.89 -31.39 -18.86
CA THR A 323 -5.26 -30.87 -20.07
C THR A 323 -5.71 -29.45 -20.42
N ASP A 324 -7.00 -29.15 -20.32
CA ASP A 324 -7.55 -27.83 -20.63
C ASP A 324 -7.13 -26.79 -19.59
N TYR A 325 -7.01 -27.21 -18.33
CA TYR A 325 -6.51 -26.37 -17.24
C TYR A 325 -5.03 -26.00 -17.42
N LEU A 326 -4.19 -26.94 -17.84
CA LEU A 326 -2.80 -26.65 -18.21
C LEU A 326 -2.69 -25.66 -19.38
N VAL A 327 -3.58 -25.75 -20.37
CA VAL A 327 -3.63 -24.76 -21.47
C VAL A 327 -4.02 -23.37 -20.95
N GLU A 328 -4.95 -23.29 -20.01
CA GLU A 328 -5.34 -22.03 -19.35
C GLU A 328 -4.15 -21.38 -18.61
N ILE A 329 -3.41 -22.16 -17.81
CA ILE A 329 -2.19 -21.69 -17.12
C ILE A 329 -1.13 -21.20 -18.12
N ASN A 330 -0.86 -21.98 -19.17
CA ASN A 330 0.14 -21.63 -20.19
C ASN A 330 -0.24 -20.36 -20.96
N LYS A 331 -1.53 -20.14 -21.21
CA LYS A 331 -2.02 -18.92 -21.85
C LYS A 331 -1.73 -17.69 -20.98
N VAL A 332 -1.97 -17.78 -19.67
CA VAL A 332 -1.65 -16.69 -18.73
C VAL A 332 -0.14 -16.45 -18.67
N LEU A 333 0.67 -17.52 -18.62
CA LEU A 333 2.13 -17.41 -18.67
C LEU A 333 2.64 -16.66 -19.90
N LEU A 334 2.06 -16.91 -21.09
CA LEU A 334 2.39 -16.19 -22.32
C LEU A 334 1.99 -14.71 -22.24
N SER A 335 0.79 -14.39 -21.74
CA SER A 335 0.40 -13.00 -21.54
C SER A 335 1.31 -12.26 -20.55
N MET A 336 1.86 -12.98 -19.56
CA MET A 336 2.87 -12.41 -18.66
C MET A 336 4.22 -12.18 -19.34
N ASP A 337 4.59 -12.97 -20.38
CA ASP A 337 5.77 -12.66 -21.21
C ASP A 337 5.56 -11.34 -21.97
N ASP A 338 4.37 -11.14 -22.53
CA ASP A 338 4.04 -9.91 -23.25
C ASP A 338 4.12 -8.68 -22.31
N THR A 339 3.55 -8.78 -21.10
CA THR A 339 3.64 -7.70 -20.10
C THR A 339 5.07 -7.47 -19.64
N GLU A 340 5.87 -8.52 -19.47
CA GLU A 340 7.29 -8.40 -19.14
C GLU A 340 8.08 -7.69 -20.26
N LEU A 341 7.77 -7.96 -21.52
CA LEU A 341 8.39 -7.26 -22.65
C LEU A 341 8.07 -5.75 -22.62
N LEU A 342 6.83 -5.39 -22.33
CA LEU A 342 6.42 -3.98 -22.18
C LEU A 342 7.16 -3.29 -21.02
N LEU A 343 7.32 -3.97 -19.87
CA LEU A 343 8.07 -3.46 -18.73
C LEU A 343 9.58 -3.26 -19.01
N ASN A 344 10.11 -3.95 -20.02
CA ASN A 344 11.50 -3.82 -20.44
C ASN A 344 11.70 -2.87 -21.62
N ALA A 345 10.62 -2.26 -22.13
CA ALA A 345 10.68 -1.32 -23.23
C ALA A 345 11.63 -0.15 -22.89
N PRO A 346 12.43 0.34 -23.86
CA PRO A 346 13.46 1.35 -23.61
C PRO A 346 12.90 2.65 -23.02
N GLU A 347 11.64 2.97 -23.31
CA GLU A 347 10.95 4.16 -22.83
C GLU A 347 10.71 4.14 -21.30
N LEU A 348 10.62 2.95 -20.70
CA LEU A 348 10.49 2.78 -19.24
C LEU A 348 11.81 2.37 -18.57
N ASN A 349 12.83 2.05 -19.36
CA ASN A 349 14.08 1.46 -18.87
C ASN A 349 15.28 2.39 -18.98
N THR A 350 15.36 3.15 -20.06
CA THR A 350 16.54 3.94 -20.42
C THR A 350 16.27 5.44 -20.47
N VAL A 351 15.07 5.83 -20.89
CA VAL A 351 14.66 7.22 -21.02
C VAL A 351 14.03 7.67 -19.71
N VAL A 352 14.57 8.71 -19.06
CA VAL A 352 14.17 9.08 -17.68
C VAL A 352 13.37 10.38 -17.63
N TYR A 353 13.83 11.45 -18.28
CA TYR A 353 13.21 12.78 -18.22
C TYR A 353 12.59 13.21 -19.56
N GLU A 354 12.21 12.26 -20.40
CA GLU A 354 11.62 12.55 -21.71
C GLU A 354 10.25 11.87 -21.81
N ASP A 355 9.29 12.62 -22.35
CA ASP A 355 7.93 12.15 -22.59
C ASP A 355 7.27 11.45 -21.39
N PHE A 356 7.23 12.16 -20.25
CA PHE A 356 6.56 11.69 -19.04
C PHE A 356 5.11 11.25 -19.29
N SER A 357 4.42 11.87 -20.25
CA SER A 357 3.05 11.51 -20.63
C SER A 357 3.00 10.11 -21.22
N PHE A 358 3.86 9.80 -22.19
CA PHE A 358 3.92 8.46 -22.77
C PHE A 358 4.30 7.39 -21.75
N GLN A 359 5.28 7.70 -20.88
CA GLN A 359 5.69 6.78 -19.82
C GLN A 359 4.55 6.49 -18.84
N GLU A 360 3.79 7.52 -18.43
CA GLU A 360 2.62 7.38 -17.56
C GLU A 360 1.53 6.52 -18.20
N ASP A 361 1.19 6.80 -19.46
CA ASP A 361 0.19 6.05 -20.22
C ASP A 361 0.59 4.58 -20.39
N SER A 362 1.87 4.33 -20.67
CA SER A 362 2.43 2.98 -20.80
C SER A 362 2.35 2.23 -19.46
N LEU A 363 2.76 2.84 -18.35
CA LEU A 363 2.66 2.25 -17.02
C LEU A 363 1.21 1.99 -16.61
N LYS A 364 0.29 2.88 -16.98
CA LYS A 364 -1.14 2.68 -16.73
C LYS A 364 -1.70 1.50 -17.51
N ASN A 365 -1.39 1.40 -18.81
CA ASN A 365 -1.78 0.25 -19.63
C ASN A 365 -1.19 -1.07 -19.09
N ILE A 366 0.06 -1.07 -18.65
CA ILE A 366 0.68 -2.25 -18.01
C ILE A 366 -0.05 -2.61 -16.72
N LYS A 367 -0.45 -1.62 -15.90
CA LYS A 367 -1.21 -1.85 -14.67
C LYS A 367 -2.55 -2.51 -14.95
N ASP A 368 -3.28 -2.02 -15.95
CA ASP A 368 -4.56 -2.59 -16.37
C ASP A 368 -4.40 -4.05 -16.84
N GLN A 369 -3.29 -4.37 -17.54
CA GLN A 369 -2.96 -5.75 -17.91
C GLN A 369 -2.65 -6.62 -16.70
N LEU A 370 -1.88 -6.12 -15.73
CA LEU A 370 -1.58 -6.82 -14.48
C LEU A 370 -2.87 -7.13 -13.71
N ASP A 371 -3.79 -6.17 -13.57
CA ASP A 371 -5.05 -6.39 -12.87
C ASP A 371 -5.88 -7.52 -13.50
N LYS A 372 -5.98 -7.51 -14.84
CA LYS A 372 -6.63 -8.59 -15.59
C LYS A 372 -5.92 -9.94 -15.44
N LEU A 373 -4.59 -9.95 -15.36
CA LEU A 373 -3.82 -11.18 -15.11
C LEU A 373 -4.04 -11.69 -13.68
N GLY A 374 -4.13 -10.79 -12.69
CA GLY A 374 -4.43 -11.13 -11.31
C GLY A 374 -5.80 -11.81 -11.16
N GLU A 375 -6.83 -11.29 -11.84
CA GLU A 375 -8.15 -11.93 -11.89
C GLU A 375 -8.09 -13.34 -12.50
N GLN A 376 -7.36 -13.52 -13.61
CA GLN A 376 -7.19 -14.83 -14.24
C GLN A 376 -6.45 -15.83 -13.34
N ILE A 377 -5.41 -15.37 -12.63
CA ILE A 377 -4.66 -16.19 -11.67
C ILE A 377 -5.54 -16.61 -10.49
N ALA A 378 -6.40 -15.72 -9.98
CA ALA A 378 -7.34 -16.05 -8.92
C ALA A 378 -8.32 -17.16 -9.36
N ILE A 379 -8.86 -17.07 -10.58
CA ILE A 379 -9.73 -18.10 -11.15
C ILE A 379 -8.99 -19.43 -11.32
N ILE A 380 -7.71 -19.38 -11.74
CA ILE A 380 -6.87 -20.58 -11.85
C ILE A 380 -6.71 -21.25 -10.47
N HIS A 381 -6.41 -20.49 -9.42
CA HIS A 381 -6.28 -21.02 -8.06
C HIS A 381 -7.60 -21.56 -7.50
N GLU A 382 -8.73 -20.92 -7.80
CA GLU A 382 -10.06 -21.39 -7.39
C GLU A 382 -10.38 -22.78 -7.97
N LYS A 383 -10.05 -23.02 -9.23
CA LYS A 383 -10.29 -24.31 -9.92
C LYS A 383 -9.30 -25.42 -9.54
N GLN A 384 -8.15 -25.06 -8.93
CA GLN A 384 -7.06 -26.00 -8.67
C GLN A 384 -7.49 -27.27 -7.90
N PRO A 385 -8.25 -27.18 -6.78
CA PRO A 385 -8.57 -28.36 -5.97
C PRO A 385 -9.37 -29.40 -6.75
N ASP A 386 -10.36 -28.95 -7.53
CA ASP A 386 -11.24 -29.83 -8.29
C ASP A 386 -10.49 -30.54 -9.43
N VAL A 387 -9.61 -29.82 -10.14
CA VAL A 387 -8.83 -30.39 -11.24
C VAL A 387 -7.78 -31.40 -10.73
N ILE A 388 -7.18 -31.16 -9.56
CA ILE A 388 -6.22 -32.08 -8.95
C ILE A 388 -6.89 -33.39 -8.52
N LEU A 389 -8.15 -33.36 -8.08
CA LEU A 389 -8.90 -34.56 -7.71
C LEU A 389 -9.20 -35.47 -8.91
N GLU A 390 -9.35 -34.90 -10.10
CA GLU A 390 -9.62 -35.63 -11.35
C GLU A 390 -8.35 -36.00 -12.14
N ALA A 391 -7.19 -35.42 -11.80
CA ALA A 391 -5.92 -35.64 -12.48
C ALA A 391 -5.26 -36.98 -12.12
N SER A 392 -4.59 -37.60 -13.10
CA SER A 392 -3.67 -38.70 -12.81
C SER A 392 -2.43 -38.21 -12.05
N GLY A 393 -1.73 -39.11 -11.36
CA GLY A 393 -0.53 -38.76 -10.58
C GLY A 393 0.51 -37.92 -11.36
N PRO A 394 0.89 -38.27 -12.60
CA PRO A 394 1.78 -37.47 -13.43
C PRO A 394 1.22 -36.09 -13.80
N GLU A 395 -0.07 -36.00 -14.15
CA GLU A 395 -0.73 -34.74 -14.51
C GLU A 395 -0.80 -33.78 -13.31
N ALA A 396 -1.09 -34.29 -12.10
CA ALA A 396 -1.12 -33.51 -10.88
C ALA A 396 0.27 -32.90 -10.54
N ILE A 397 1.35 -33.65 -10.79
CA ILE A 397 2.72 -33.14 -10.64
C ILE A 397 2.97 -32.00 -11.64
N GLN A 398 2.63 -32.21 -12.91
CA GLN A 398 2.81 -31.21 -13.97
C GLN A 398 2.02 -29.92 -13.69
N ILE A 399 0.78 -30.04 -13.20
CA ILE A 399 -0.05 -28.90 -12.80
C ILE A 399 0.62 -28.12 -11.66
N ARG A 400 1.13 -28.81 -10.64
CA ARG A 400 1.82 -28.15 -9.51
C ARG A 400 3.08 -27.41 -9.96
N ASP A 401 3.86 -28.01 -10.85
CA ASP A 401 5.10 -27.39 -11.35
C ASP A 401 4.80 -26.15 -12.20
N THR A 402 3.80 -26.22 -13.08
CA THR A 402 3.36 -25.07 -13.90
C THR A 402 2.72 -23.95 -13.06
N LEU A 403 1.95 -24.27 -12.02
CA LEU A 403 1.46 -23.27 -11.04
C LEU A 403 2.60 -22.61 -10.25
N THR A 404 3.63 -23.37 -9.91
CA THR A 404 4.83 -22.82 -9.25
C THR A 404 5.53 -21.81 -10.17
N GLN A 405 5.67 -22.15 -11.46
CA GLN A 405 6.21 -21.23 -12.47
C GLN A 405 5.34 -19.98 -12.64
N LEU A 406 4.02 -20.15 -12.71
CA LEU A 406 3.05 -19.05 -12.81
C LEU A 406 3.20 -18.06 -11.65
N ASN A 407 3.20 -18.56 -10.41
CA ASN A 407 3.33 -17.72 -9.22
C ASN A 407 4.69 -17.01 -9.17
N ALA A 408 5.78 -17.72 -9.44
CA ALA A 408 7.11 -17.12 -9.43
C ALA A 408 7.25 -15.99 -10.47
N LYS A 409 6.65 -16.18 -11.65
CA LYS A 409 6.63 -15.15 -12.70
C LYS A 409 5.73 -13.98 -12.32
N TRP A 410 4.59 -14.24 -11.70
CA TRP A 410 3.64 -13.22 -11.23
C TRP A 410 4.30 -12.29 -10.20
N ASP A 411 5.03 -12.88 -9.25
CA ASP A 411 5.80 -12.12 -8.26
C ASP A 411 6.93 -11.31 -8.91
N ARG A 412 7.55 -11.84 -9.96
CA ARG A 412 8.62 -11.15 -10.68
C ARG A 412 8.10 -9.94 -11.46
N ILE A 413 7.04 -10.10 -12.26
CA ILE A 413 6.49 -8.99 -13.06
C ILE A 413 5.88 -7.89 -12.19
N ASN A 414 5.25 -8.24 -11.07
CA ASN A 414 4.74 -7.23 -10.12
C ASN A 414 5.87 -6.45 -9.47
N ARG A 415 6.96 -7.12 -9.06
CA ARG A 415 8.16 -6.42 -8.55
C ARG A 415 8.74 -5.48 -9.60
N MET A 416 8.91 -5.96 -10.83
CA MET A 416 9.40 -5.12 -11.93
C MET A 416 8.49 -3.90 -12.16
N TYR A 417 7.18 -4.09 -12.21
CA TYR A 417 6.24 -2.98 -12.36
C TYR A 417 6.37 -1.95 -11.23
N ASN A 418 6.39 -2.41 -9.98
CA ASN A 418 6.53 -1.53 -8.82
C ASN A 418 7.87 -0.77 -8.83
N ASP A 419 8.96 -1.43 -9.22
CA ASP A 419 10.27 -0.79 -9.36
C ASP A 419 10.26 0.30 -10.44
N ARG A 420 9.65 0.01 -11.60
CA ARG A 420 9.52 0.96 -12.71
C ARG A 420 8.62 2.14 -12.34
N LYS A 421 7.46 1.87 -11.74
CA LYS A 421 6.53 2.92 -11.30
C LYS A 421 7.16 3.80 -10.22
N GLY A 422 7.82 3.20 -9.23
CA GLY A 422 8.51 3.95 -8.19
C GLY A 422 9.68 4.78 -8.72
N TYR A 423 10.41 4.28 -9.73
CA TYR A 423 11.46 5.06 -10.39
C TYR A 423 10.90 6.24 -11.19
N PHE A 424 9.81 6.02 -11.93
CA PHE A 424 9.09 7.06 -12.64
C PHE A 424 8.59 8.16 -11.70
N ASP A 425 7.92 7.80 -10.60
CA ASP A 425 7.36 8.76 -9.63
C ASP A 425 8.46 9.65 -9.02
N ARG A 426 9.59 9.04 -8.63
CA ARG A 426 10.75 9.80 -8.11
C ARG A 426 11.34 10.74 -9.16
N SER A 427 11.46 10.28 -10.40
CA SER A 427 12.03 11.08 -11.49
C SER A 427 11.12 12.25 -11.87
N MET A 428 9.81 12.02 -11.89
CA MET A 428 8.80 13.06 -12.13
C MET A 428 8.83 14.12 -11.02
N GLU A 429 8.93 13.71 -9.75
CA GLU A 429 9.00 14.63 -8.63
C GLU A 429 10.29 15.46 -8.64
N GLU A 430 11.45 14.83 -8.87
CA GLU A 430 12.72 15.53 -9.01
C GLU A 430 12.68 16.54 -10.17
N TRP A 431 12.07 16.17 -11.29
CA TRP A 431 11.90 17.07 -12.43
C TRP A 431 10.98 18.26 -12.13
N ARG A 432 9.86 18.01 -11.43
CA ARG A 432 8.93 19.08 -10.99
C ARG A 432 9.62 20.05 -10.04
N GLN A 433 10.29 19.55 -9.01
CA GLN A 433 11.00 20.38 -8.04
C GLN A 433 12.11 21.19 -8.73
N PHE A 434 12.88 20.57 -9.62
CA PHE A 434 13.90 21.26 -10.40
C PHE A 434 13.30 22.42 -11.22
N HIS A 435 12.15 22.23 -11.85
CA HIS A 435 11.47 23.28 -12.60
C HIS A 435 10.92 24.40 -11.71
N CYS A 436 10.38 24.07 -10.53
CA CYS A 436 9.97 25.07 -9.54
C CYS A 436 11.17 25.91 -9.10
N ASP A 437 12.25 25.27 -8.63
CA ASP A 437 13.48 25.94 -8.20
C ASP A 437 14.07 26.82 -9.33
N LEU A 438 14.03 26.33 -10.57
CA LEU A 438 14.52 27.06 -11.73
C LEU A 438 13.69 28.31 -12.01
N ASN A 439 12.36 28.21 -11.92
CA ASN A 439 11.45 29.32 -12.17
C ASN A 439 11.55 30.37 -11.05
N ASP A 440 11.52 29.95 -9.79
CA ASP A 440 11.60 30.83 -8.62
C ASP A 440 12.90 31.63 -8.65
N LEU A 441 14.02 30.95 -8.91
CA LEU A 441 15.31 31.60 -9.00
C LEU A 441 15.43 32.50 -10.23
N THR A 442 14.87 32.11 -11.37
CA THR A 442 14.84 32.97 -12.57
C THR A 442 14.02 34.25 -12.32
N GLN A 443 12.90 34.13 -11.62
CA GLN A 443 12.05 35.26 -11.25
C GLN A 443 12.80 36.20 -10.32
N TRP A 444 13.37 35.68 -9.23
CA TRP A 444 14.17 36.47 -8.30
C TRP A 444 15.35 37.16 -8.98
N LEU A 445 16.08 36.48 -9.87
CA LEU A 445 17.17 37.09 -10.65
C LEU A 445 16.68 38.28 -11.50
N THR A 446 15.48 38.19 -12.05
CA THR A 446 14.88 39.25 -12.87
C THR A 446 14.51 40.46 -12.00
N GLU A 447 13.86 40.22 -10.86
CA GLU A 447 13.53 41.27 -9.89
C GLU A 447 14.80 41.95 -9.35
N ALA A 448 15.83 41.17 -9.01
CA ALA A 448 17.11 41.69 -8.54
C ALA A 448 17.83 42.51 -9.63
N GLU A 449 17.77 42.10 -10.90
CA GLU A 449 18.29 42.88 -12.02
C GLU A 449 17.54 44.21 -12.21
N GLU A 450 16.22 44.21 -12.07
CA GLU A 450 15.39 45.42 -12.13
C GLU A 450 15.71 46.37 -10.99
N LEU A 451 15.78 45.86 -9.75
CA LEU A 451 16.19 46.65 -8.58
C LEU A 451 17.58 47.25 -8.78
N LEU A 452 18.54 46.47 -9.28
CA LEU A 452 19.88 46.97 -9.59
C LEU A 452 19.84 48.06 -10.68
N ALA A 453 18.98 47.95 -11.69
CA ALA A 453 18.83 48.97 -12.73
C ALA A 453 18.24 50.28 -12.18
N GLU A 454 17.28 50.22 -11.25
CA GLU A 454 16.66 51.40 -10.62
C GLU A 454 17.63 52.24 -9.78
N THR A 455 18.75 51.66 -9.36
CA THR A 455 19.81 52.36 -8.62
C THR A 455 20.68 53.26 -9.50
N PHE A 456 20.53 53.22 -10.83
CA PHE A 456 21.23 54.12 -11.73
C PHE A 456 20.36 55.32 -12.13
N ALA A 457 20.92 56.51 -12.08
CA ALA A 457 20.30 57.73 -12.57
C ALA A 457 20.31 57.78 -14.12
N PRO A 458 19.45 58.61 -14.74
CA PRO A 458 19.36 58.71 -16.21
C PRO A 458 20.66 59.13 -16.92
N ASP A 459 21.61 59.70 -16.19
CA ASP A 459 22.95 60.07 -16.67
C ASP A 459 23.97 58.90 -16.57
N GLY A 460 23.54 57.73 -16.08
CA GLY A 460 24.36 56.54 -15.87
C GLY A 460 25.14 56.54 -14.56
N GLY A 461 24.99 57.58 -13.71
CA GLY A 461 25.58 57.64 -12.38
C GLY A 461 24.85 56.74 -11.37
N LEU A 462 25.57 56.22 -10.37
CA LEU A 462 24.96 55.47 -9.27
C LEU A 462 24.26 56.43 -8.29
N ASP A 463 22.95 56.25 -8.10
CA ASP A 463 22.17 56.94 -7.06
C ASP A 463 22.40 56.25 -5.71
N LEU A 464 23.26 56.84 -4.88
CA LEU A 464 23.67 56.27 -3.60
C LEU A 464 22.52 56.09 -2.61
N GLU A 465 21.47 56.91 -2.68
CA GLU A 465 20.35 56.81 -1.74
C GLU A 465 19.47 55.61 -2.10
N LYS A 466 19.09 55.47 -3.38
CA LYS A 466 18.36 54.30 -3.88
C LYS A 466 19.17 53.01 -3.73
N ALA A 467 20.47 53.07 -4.06
CA ALA A 467 21.36 51.93 -3.89
C ALA A 467 21.41 51.46 -2.44
N ARG A 468 21.49 52.39 -1.47
CA ARG A 468 21.46 52.06 -0.05
C ARG A 468 20.13 51.43 0.38
N MET A 469 19.00 51.92 -0.14
CA MET A 469 17.68 51.35 0.19
C MET A 469 17.55 49.89 -0.27
N HIS A 470 17.96 49.57 -1.49
CA HIS A 470 17.82 48.21 -2.04
C HIS A 470 18.95 47.25 -1.62
N GLN A 471 20.07 47.77 -1.07
CA GLN A 471 21.23 46.95 -0.72
C GLN A 471 20.87 45.83 0.28
N GLN A 472 20.11 46.15 1.32
CA GLN A 472 19.76 45.16 2.35
C GLN A 472 18.89 44.04 1.78
N GLU A 473 17.87 44.39 0.99
CA GLU A 473 16.97 43.44 0.33
C GLU A 473 17.73 42.50 -0.61
N LEU A 474 18.66 43.03 -1.40
CA LEU A 474 19.48 42.23 -2.31
C LEU A 474 20.44 41.30 -1.56
N GLU A 475 21.03 41.74 -0.44
CA GLU A 475 21.91 40.90 0.39
C GLU A 475 21.16 39.77 1.10
N GLU A 476 19.97 40.06 1.62
CA GLU A 476 19.07 39.07 2.21
C GLU A 476 18.57 38.08 1.15
N GLY A 477 18.19 38.59 -0.02
CA GLY A 477 17.77 37.79 -1.18
C GLY A 477 18.87 36.84 -1.68
N ILE A 478 20.10 37.32 -1.82
CA ILE A 478 21.25 36.47 -2.17
C ILE A 478 21.43 35.38 -1.11
N SER A 479 21.38 35.73 0.17
CA SER A 479 21.62 34.79 1.26
C SER A 479 20.53 33.72 1.34
N SER A 480 19.27 34.08 1.09
CA SER A 480 18.14 33.15 1.12
C SER A 480 18.12 32.21 -0.10
N HIS A 481 18.50 32.69 -1.28
CA HIS A 481 18.48 31.90 -2.52
C HIS A 481 19.77 31.09 -2.76
N GLN A 482 20.86 31.36 -2.04
CA GLN A 482 22.14 30.67 -2.22
C GLN A 482 22.05 29.13 -2.05
N PRO A 483 21.32 28.57 -1.05
CA PRO A 483 21.11 27.14 -0.95
C PRO A 483 20.34 26.57 -2.16
N SER A 484 19.28 27.26 -2.60
CA SER A 484 18.46 26.85 -3.75
C SER A 484 19.26 26.90 -5.05
N PHE A 485 20.10 27.92 -5.27
CA PHE A 485 21.03 28.00 -6.40
C PHE A 485 22.00 26.81 -6.45
N ALA A 486 22.56 26.42 -5.29
CA ALA A 486 23.47 25.29 -5.22
C ALA A 486 22.75 23.94 -5.43
N ALA A 487 21.54 23.79 -4.87
CA ALA A 487 20.71 22.60 -5.06
C ALA A 487 20.29 22.46 -6.53
N LEU A 488 19.78 23.53 -7.14
CA LEU A 488 19.36 23.58 -8.54
C LEU A 488 20.48 23.14 -9.49
N ASN A 489 21.70 23.64 -9.30
CA ASN A 489 22.85 23.24 -10.12
C ASN A 489 23.21 21.76 -9.94
N ARG A 490 23.21 21.25 -8.71
CA ARG A 490 23.48 19.83 -8.44
C ARG A 490 22.45 18.93 -9.12
N THR A 491 21.16 19.25 -8.94
CA THR A 491 20.06 18.50 -9.54
C THR A 491 20.09 18.60 -11.07
N GLY A 492 20.32 19.80 -11.60
CA GLY A 492 20.48 20.06 -13.03
C GLY A 492 21.59 19.25 -13.68
N ASP A 493 22.77 19.20 -13.06
CA ASP A 493 23.89 18.37 -13.54
C ASP A 493 23.55 16.88 -13.58
N GLY A 494 22.82 16.39 -12.56
CA GLY A 494 22.35 15.01 -12.50
C GLY A 494 21.33 14.69 -13.58
N ILE A 495 20.41 15.62 -13.85
CA ILE A 495 19.39 15.52 -14.90
C ILE A 495 20.03 15.52 -16.30
N VAL A 496 20.98 16.44 -16.55
CA VAL A 496 21.67 16.55 -17.85
C VAL A 496 22.36 15.23 -18.25
N GLN A 497 22.88 14.47 -17.29
CA GLN A 497 23.51 13.17 -17.56
C GLN A 497 22.52 12.08 -18.00
N LYS A 498 21.23 12.25 -17.70
CA LYS A 498 20.17 11.27 -17.96
C LYS A 498 19.24 11.69 -19.12
N LEU A 499 19.46 12.87 -19.70
CA LEU A 499 18.76 13.36 -20.88
C LEU A 499 19.49 12.94 -22.17
N SER A 500 18.78 13.02 -23.31
CA SER A 500 19.40 12.96 -24.63
C SER A 500 20.51 14.00 -24.77
N PRO A 501 21.52 13.77 -25.65
CA PRO A 501 22.58 14.75 -25.88
C PRO A 501 22.06 16.14 -26.28
N THR A 502 20.96 16.20 -27.02
CA THR A 502 20.35 17.46 -27.47
C THR A 502 19.70 18.20 -26.31
N ASP A 503 18.83 17.53 -25.55
CA ASP A 503 18.08 18.16 -24.45
C ASP A 503 18.99 18.46 -23.26
N GLY A 504 19.97 17.59 -23.01
CA GLY A 504 21.02 17.80 -22.02
C GLY A 504 21.88 19.01 -22.36
N SER A 505 22.26 19.21 -23.62
CA SER A 505 22.99 20.41 -24.05
C SER A 505 22.15 21.67 -23.85
N PHE A 506 20.87 21.63 -24.24
CA PHE A 506 19.96 22.75 -24.07
C PHE A 506 19.80 23.15 -22.60
N LEU A 507 19.58 22.16 -21.72
CA LEU A 507 19.43 22.41 -20.29
C LEU A 507 20.73 22.96 -19.68
N LYS A 508 21.87 22.43 -20.10
CA LYS A 508 23.19 22.91 -19.67
C LYS A 508 23.42 24.38 -20.05
N ASP A 509 23.06 24.78 -21.27
CA ASP A 509 23.18 26.17 -21.72
C ASP A 509 22.26 27.09 -20.90
N LYS A 510 21.04 26.63 -20.58
CA LYS A 510 20.10 27.37 -19.72
C LYS A 510 20.66 27.58 -18.31
N LEU A 511 21.23 26.54 -17.69
CA LEU A 511 21.88 26.63 -16.39
C LEU A 511 23.10 27.55 -16.42
N ALA A 512 23.91 27.49 -17.49
CA ALA A 512 25.06 28.37 -17.66
C ALA A 512 24.65 29.85 -17.71
N GLY A 513 23.58 30.18 -18.45
CA GLY A 513 23.03 31.54 -18.51
C GLY A 513 22.53 32.03 -17.15
N LEU A 514 21.81 31.17 -16.41
CA LEU A 514 21.33 31.48 -15.07
C LEU A 514 22.49 31.69 -14.07
N ASN A 515 23.52 30.84 -14.13
CA ASN A 515 24.73 30.95 -13.30
C ASN A 515 25.51 32.24 -13.58
N GLN A 516 25.54 32.68 -14.83
CA GLN A 516 26.15 33.94 -15.22
C GLN A 516 25.40 35.14 -14.61
N ARG A 517 24.07 35.17 -14.74
CA ARG A 517 23.21 36.22 -14.13
C ARG A 517 23.42 36.30 -12.63
N TRP A 518 23.33 35.16 -11.93
CA TRP A 518 23.59 35.07 -10.50
C TRP A 518 24.97 35.65 -10.12
N SER A 519 26.02 35.28 -10.86
CA SER A 519 27.38 35.74 -10.60
C SER A 519 27.54 37.26 -10.77
N VAL A 520 26.87 37.84 -11.78
CA VAL A 520 26.88 39.29 -12.03
C VAL A 520 26.20 40.03 -10.88
N ILE A 521 24.99 39.62 -10.50
CA ILE A 521 24.24 40.22 -9.37
C ILE A 521 25.05 40.13 -8.08
N PHE A 522 25.61 38.95 -7.79
CA PHE A 522 26.42 38.74 -6.59
C PHE A 522 27.65 39.65 -6.55
N ALA A 523 28.34 39.81 -7.68
CA ALA A 523 29.51 40.68 -7.78
C ALA A 523 29.14 42.16 -7.60
N GLU A 524 28.07 42.60 -8.26
CA GLU A 524 27.57 43.98 -8.21
C GLU A 524 27.12 44.37 -6.79
N VAL A 525 26.31 43.55 -6.13
CA VAL A 525 25.85 43.79 -4.75
C VAL A 525 27.03 43.82 -3.77
N LYS A 526 28.04 42.97 -3.99
CA LYS A 526 29.25 42.94 -3.15
C LYS A 526 30.14 44.17 -3.34
N ASP A 527 30.28 44.67 -4.57
CA ASP A 527 31.09 45.87 -4.89
C ASP A 527 30.48 47.17 -4.34
N ARG A 528 29.16 47.18 -4.12
CA ARG A 528 28.44 48.32 -3.53
C ARG A 528 28.63 48.47 -2.02
N ARG A 529 28.81 47.37 -1.28
CA ARG A 529 28.94 47.36 0.19
C ARG A 529 29.98 48.34 0.79
N PRO A 530 31.17 48.56 0.20
CA PRO A 530 32.16 49.52 0.73
C PRO A 530 31.94 50.98 0.32
N ARG A 531 30.95 51.29 -0.53
CA ARG A 531 30.62 52.66 -1.00
C ARG A 531 29.57 53.31 -0.10
#